data_AF-A0A415JH40-F1
#
_entry.id   AF-A0A415JH40-F1
#
_cell.length_a   1.000
_cell.length_b   1.000
_cell.length_c   1.000
_cell.angle_alpha   90.00
_cell.angle_beta   90.00
_cell.angle_gamma   90.00
#
_symmetry.space_group_name_H-M   'P 1'
#
loop_
_entity.id
_entity.type
_entity.pdbx_description
1 polymer ?
#
loop_
_entity_poly.entity_id
_entity_poly.type
_entity_poly.pdbx_seq_one_letter_code
_entity_poly.pdbx_strand_id
1 'polypeptide(L)' 'MYQQVIGSDGQLHFEQQIGNQRFDLTTGKTKTVIPGFGGMSTVIDESGVHNEMRIGNMRQRLGESGFDLML' A
#
# COMPACT_ATOMS: atom_id res chain seq x y z
N MET A 1 6.77 3.83 -9.60
CA MET A 1 5.99 5.05 -9.30
C MET A 1 6.33 5.50 -7.88
N TYR A 2 6.76 6.75 -7.72
CA TYR A 2 6.95 7.38 -6.41
C TYR A 2 5.63 8.01 -5.95
N GLN A 3 5.27 7.84 -4.69
CA GLN A 3 3.97 8.24 -4.14
C GLN A 3 4.14 8.68 -2.68
N GLN A 4 3.59 9.84 -2.33
CA GLN A 4 3.44 10.24 -0.94
C GLN A 4 2.12 9.70 -0.40
N VAL A 5 2.15 9.17 0.82
CA VAL A 5 0.99 8.50 1.43
C VAL A 5 0.88 8.93 2.89
N ILE A 6 -0.28 9.44 3.30
CA ILE A 6 -0.62 9.53 4.73
C ILE A 6 -1.18 8.17 5.13
N GLY A 7 -0.43 7.43 5.93
CA GLY A 7 -0.79 6.09 6.38
C GLY A 7 -1.97 6.10 7.33
N SER A 8 -2.61 4.95 7.49
CA SER A 8 -3.64 4.74 8.52
C SER A 8 -3.10 4.92 9.95
N ASP A 9 -1.77 4.86 10.12
CA ASP A 9 -1.04 5.18 11.35
C ASP A 9 -0.86 6.69 11.60
N GLY A 10 -1.30 7.54 10.67
CA GLY A 10 -1.21 8.99 10.75
C GLY A 10 0.15 9.57 10.35
N GLN A 11 1.10 8.75 9.89
CA GLN A 11 2.42 9.21 9.46
C GLN A 11 2.48 9.44 7.95
N LEU A 12 3.46 10.24 7.52
CA LEU A 12 3.75 10.43 6.09
C LEU A 12 4.78 9.40 5.62
N HIS A 13 4.38 8.59 4.65
CA HIS A 13 5.20 7.58 4.01
C HIS A 13 5.59 8.00 2.59
N PHE A 14 6.85 7.76 2.25
CA PHE A 14 7.36 7.91 0.89
C PHE A 14 7.48 6.55 0.24
N GLU A 15 6.53 6.20 -0.61
CA GLU A 15 6.50 4.90 -1.26
C GLU A 15 7.09 4.96 -2.66
N GLN A 16 7.87 3.95 -3.03
CA GLN A 16 8.30 3.72 -4.39
C GLN A 16 7.94 2.31 -4.83
N GLN A 17 7.11 2.19 -5.86
CA GLN A 17 6.79 0.89 -6.46
C GLN A 17 7.64 0.66 -7.73
N ILE A 18 8.38 -0.44 -7.78
CA ILE A 18 9.18 -0.90 -8.92
C ILE A 18 8.72 -2.32 -9.26
N GLY A 19 8.07 -2.48 -10.41
CA GLY A 19 7.39 -3.74 -10.76
C GLY A 19 6.36 -4.11 -9.70
N ASN A 20 6.49 -5.32 -9.15
CA ASN A 20 5.63 -5.85 -8.10
C ASN A 20 6.20 -5.61 -6.69
N GLN A 21 7.26 -4.83 -6.52
CA GLN A 21 7.78 -4.50 -5.19
C GLN A 21 7.44 -3.05 -4.85
N ARG A 22 6.86 -2.82 -3.67
CA ARG A 22 6.63 -1.50 -3.12
C ARG A 22 7.52 -1.31 -1.90
N PHE A 23 8.40 -0.33 -1.99
CA PHE A 23 9.31 0.08 -0.94
C PHE A 23 8.69 1.26 -0.21
N ASP A 24 8.63 1.19 1.10
CA ASP A 24 8.41 2.35 1.95
C ASP A 24 9.78 2.90 2.37
N LEU A 25 10.14 4.05 1.83
CA LEU A 25 11.41 4.70 2.05
C LEU A 25 11.46 5.41 3.42
N THR A 26 10.32 5.63 4.07
CA THR A 26 10.26 6.18 5.43
C THR A 26 10.66 5.12 6.45
N THR A 27 10.16 3.88 6.28
CA THR A 27 10.38 2.78 7.24
C THR A 27 11.43 1.77 6.81
N GLY A 28 11.81 1.76 5.53
CA GLY A 28 12.69 0.75 4.92
C GLY A 28 11.99 -0.59 4.62
N LYS A 29 10.68 -0.70 4.88
CA LYS A 29 9.92 -1.93 4.64
C LYS A 29 9.67 -2.15 3.15
N THR A 30 9.63 -3.41 2.75
CA THR A 30 9.33 -3.81 1.37
C THR A 30 8.19 -4.81 1.37
N LYS A 31 7.23 -4.60 0.46
CA LYS A 31 6.13 -5.52 0.23
C LYS A 31 6.01 -5.90 -1.23
N THR A 32 5.53 -7.11 -1.49
CA THR A 32 5.19 -7.55 -2.85
C THR A 32 3.73 -7.22 -3.12
N VAL A 33 3.46 -6.53 -4.22
CA VAL A 33 2.14 -6.10 -4.66
C VAL A 33 1.83 -6.76 -6.01
N ILE A 34 0.84 -7.63 -6.01
CA ILE A 34 0.34 -8.31 -7.20
C ILE A 34 -0.97 -7.61 -7.60
N PRO A 35 -0.99 -6.86 -8.72
CA PRO A 35 -2.20 -6.17 -9.16
C PRO A 35 -3.29 -7.17 -9.54
N GLY A 36 -4.50 -6.93 -9.04
CA GLY A 36 -5.71 -7.67 -9.37
C GLY A 36 -6.66 -6.85 -10.25
N PHE A 37 -7.93 -7.25 -10.28
CA PHE A 37 -8.96 -6.55 -11.06
C PHE A 37 -9.60 -5.40 -10.27
N GLY A 38 -10.04 -4.35 -10.96
CA GLY A 38 -10.88 -3.30 -10.37
C GLY A 38 -10.23 -2.47 -9.24
N GLY A 39 -8.90 -2.29 -9.29
CA GLY A 39 -8.17 -1.55 -8.25
C GLY A 39 -7.85 -2.38 -7.00
N MET A 40 -8.18 -3.68 -6.99
CA MET A 40 -7.70 -4.61 -5.98
C MET A 40 -6.25 -5.02 -6.23
N SER A 41 -5.53 -5.37 -5.17
CA SER A 41 -4.20 -5.95 -5.23
C SER A 41 -4.03 -6.96 -4.09
N THR A 42 -3.34 -8.06 -4.36
CA THR A 42 -2.87 -8.96 -3.31
C THR A 42 -1.49 -8.50 -2.87
N VAL A 43 -1.31 -8.32 -1.58
CA VAL A 43 -0.08 -7.82 -0.98
C VAL A 43 0.49 -8.85 -0.03
N ILE A 44 1.81 -9.05 -0.13
CA ILE A 44 2.58 -9.99 0.68
C ILE A 44 3.67 -9.19 1.39
N ASP A 45 3.63 -9.20 2.71
CA ASP A 45 4.60 -8.53 3.56
C ASP A 45 4.84 -9.31 4.88
N GLU A 46 5.47 -8.66 5.86
CA GLU A 46 5.76 -9.23 7.18
C GLU A 46 4.51 -9.67 7.95
N SER A 47 3.34 -9.07 7.66
CA SER A 47 2.06 -9.42 8.28
C SER A 47 1.35 -10.57 7.55
N GLY A 48 1.95 -11.12 6.49
CA GLY A 48 1.41 -12.21 5.69
C GLY A 48 0.77 -11.73 4.39
N VAL A 49 -0.25 -12.46 3.93
CA VAL A 49 -0.96 -12.18 2.67
C VAL A 49 -2.29 -11.50 2.96
N HIS A 50 -2.55 -10.37 2.30
CA HIS A 50 -3.80 -9.63 2.42
C HIS A 50 -4.21 -8.97 1.11
N ASN A 51 -5.41 -8.41 1.07
CA ASN A 51 -5.92 -7.68 -0.10
C ASN A 51 -5.97 -6.19 0.20
N GLU A 52 -5.40 -5.38 -0.69
CA GLU A 52 -5.56 -3.93 -0.73
C GLU A 52 -6.60 -3.57 -1.80
N MET A 53 -7.47 -2.60 -1.52
CA MET A 53 -8.37 -2.00 -2.50
C MET A 53 -8.05 -0.52 -2.63
N ARG A 54 -7.79 -0.07 -3.86
CA ARG A 54 -7.60 1.34 -4.19
C ARG A 54 -8.88 1.92 -4.78
N ILE A 55 -9.38 2.99 -4.16
CA ILE A 55 -10.52 3.77 -4.63
C ILE A 55 -10.08 5.24 -4.72
N GLY A 56 -9.83 5.70 -5.94
CA GLY A 56 -9.25 7.03 -6.18
C GLY A 56 -7.90 7.19 -5.48
N ASN A 57 -7.85 8.14 -4.55
CA ASN A 57 -6.68 8.45 -3.73
C ASN A 57 -6.66 7.71 -2.38
N MET A 58 -7.65 6.87 -2.09
CA MET A 58 -7.65 6.04 -0.88
C MET A 58 -7.18 4.62 -1.20
N ARG A 59 -6.43 4.02 -0.29
CA ARG A 59 -6.05 2.60 -0.33
C ARG A 59 -6.35 1.97 1.02
N GLN A 60 -7.19 0.94 1.03
CA GLN A 60 -7.59 0.24 2.23
C GLN A 60 -7.11 -1.22 2.19
N ARG A 61 -6.55 -1.68 3.31
CA ARG A 61 -6.36 -3.12 3.55
C ARG A 61 -7.69 -3.73 4.00
N LEU A 62 -8.23 -4.67 3.21
CA LEU A 62 -9.54 -5.25 3.47
C LEU A 62 -9.51 -6.12 4.73
N GLY A 63 -10.51 -5.94 5.59
CA GLY A 63 -10.61 -6.62 6.88
C GLY A 63 -9.90 -5.89 8.03
N GLU A 64 -9.23 -4.78 7.75
CA GLU A 64 -8.60 -3.92 8.76
C GLU A 64 -9.24 -2.53 8.78
N SER A 65 -9.23 -1.90 9.94
CA SER A 65 -9.71 -0.53 10.13
C SER A 65 -8.67 0.47 9.63
N GLY A 66 -9.12 1.55 8.98
CA GLY A 66 -8.27 2.63 8.49
C GLY A 66 -8.02 2.57 6.99
N PHE A 67 -7.45 3.64 6.45
CA PHE A 67 -7.06 3.73 5.05
C PHE A 67 -5.84 4.63 4.91
N ASP A 68 -5.11 4.41 3.84
CA ASP A 68 -4.01 5.24 3.39
C ASP A 68 -4.54 6.29 2.40
N LEU A 69 -4.14 7.55 2.56
CA LEU A 69 -4.43 8.63 1.61
C LEU A 69 -3.20 8.90 0.73
N MET A 70 -3.29 8.58 -0.54
CA MET A 70 -2.30 8.88 -1.58
C MET A 70 -2.44 10.34 -2.04
N LEU A 71 -1.34 11.10 -1.95
CA LEU A 71 -1.27 12.52 -2.30
C LEU A 71 -0.88 12.79 -3.76
#